data_AF-A0A383D7R3-F1
#
_entry.id   AF-A0A383D7R3-F1
#
_cell.length_a   1.000
_cell.length_b   1.000
_cell.length_c   1.000
_cell.angle_alpha   90.00
_cell.angle_beta   90.00
_cell.angle_gamma   90.00
#
_symmetry.space_group_name_H-M   'P 1'
#
loop_
_entity.id
_entity.type
_entity.pdbx_description
1 polymer ?
#
loop_
_entity_poly.entity_id
_entity_poly.type
_entity_poly.pdbx_seq_one_letter_code
_entity_poly.pdbx_strand_id
1 'polypeptide(L)'
;GNFLIIKKLKMSNFSRYLSKNWLDDPKSNILSGLVVAFAMIPEAIAFSGIAGVDPKVGLFGAFCLSITIAIVGGRKGMITSATGSTALLMTGLVAYGESQAPGLGVPYLIAAGILTGIFQILWGYLRLAYQMRFVPTGVLSGFVNALALLIFQAQLPQLGIGIKESKGLVEQTLSQSPVNSQIPVVWILVILGLVIIYGLPKITKVVPSQLIAIVVITLISIIFNLDVPTVSDLGK
;
A
#
# COMPACT_ATOMS: atom_id res chain seq x y z
N GLY A 1 38.66 -21.49 19.69
CA GLY A 1 39.08 -21.30 18.29
C GLY A 1 38.07 -20.57 17.41
N ASN A 2 36.77 -20.90 17.47
CA ASN A 2 35.80 -20.49 16.43
C ASN A 2 34.96 -19.23 16.71
N PHE A 3 35.16 -18.53 17.84
CA PHE A 3 34.37 -17.35 18.19
C PHE A 3 34.97 -16.03 17.67
N LEU A 4 36.26 -16.01 17.31
CA LEU A 4 36.95 -14.83 16.78
C LEU A 4 36.85 -14.69 15.25
N ILE A 5 36.44 -15.73 14.54
CA ILE A 5 36.35 -15.73 13.07
C ILE A 5 35.08 -15.01 12.57
N ILE A 6 34.02 -14.97 13.37
CA ILE A 6 32.75 -14.32 12.99
C ILE A 6 32.84 -12.79 13.12
N LYS A 7 33.74 -12.27 13.97
CA LYS A 7 33.89 -10.81 14.17
C LYS A 7 34.78 -10.13 13.11
N LYS A 8 35.62 -10.90 12.39
CA LYS A 8 36.64 -10.38 11.45
C LYS A 8 36.19 -10.28 9.98
N LEU A 9 34.91 -10.52 9.68
CA LEU A 9 34.31 -10.48 8.34
C LEU A 9 33.51 -9.20 8.03
N LYS A 10 33.62 -8.15 8.85
CA LYS A 10 32.53 -7.17 9.00
C LYS A 10 32.65 -5.81 8.28
N MET A 11 33.65 -5.56 7.41
CA MET A 11 33.66 -4.31 6.61
C MET A 11 34.15 -4.47 5.17
N SER A 12 35.10 -5.37 4.87
CA SER A 12 35.57 -5.58 3.48
C SER A 12 34.54 -6.23 2.55
N ASN A 13 33.48 -6.82 3.11
CA ASN A 13 32.42 -7.48 2.35
C ASN A 13 31.22 -6.58 2.05
N PHE A 14 31.01 -5.48 2.79
CA PHE A 14 29.87 -4.59 2.53
C PHE A 14 30.11 -3.73 1.28
N SER A 15 31.32 -3.17 1.15
CA SER A 15 31.74 -2.46 -0.07
C SER A 15 31.73 -3.37 -1.31
N ARG A 16 32.22 -4.62 -1.19
CA ARG A 16 32.12 -5.61 -2.27
C ARG A 16 30.68 -6.05 -2.56
N TYR A 17 29.84 -6.16 -1.54
CA TYR A 17 28.41 -6.46 -1.69
C TYR A 17 27.69 -5.34 -2.42
N LEU A 18 27.86 -4.07 -2.01
CA LEU A 18 27.29 -2.92 -2.73
C LEU A 18 27.82 -2.86 -4.16
N SER A 19 29.14 -2.96 -4.35
CA SER A 19 29.75 -2.86 -5.67
C SER A 19 29.29 -3.97 -6.61
N LYS A 20 29.14 -5.23 -6.15
CA LYS A 20 28.59 -6.31 -6.98
C LYS A 20 27.09 -6.26 -7.17
N ASN A 21 26.33 -5.67 -6.25
CA ASN A 21 24.88 -5.78 -6.26
C ASN A 21 24.17 -4.55 -6.82
N TRP A 22 24.73 -3.36 -6.62
CA TRP A 22 24.19 -2.11 -7.11
C TRP A 22 24.64 -1.81 -8.54
N LEU A 23 25.87 -2.22 -8.90
CA LEU A 23 26.48 -1.90 -10.19
C LEU A 23 26.43 -3.06 -11.21
N ASP A 24 25.81 -4.20 -10.86
CA ASP A 24 25.70 -5.37 -11.74
C ASP A 24 25.00 -5.01 -13.07
N ASP A 25 23.90 -4.24 -13.00
CA ASP A 25 23.10 -3.80 -14.16
C ASP A 25 22.32 -2.48 -13.91
N PRO A 26 22.96 -1.29 -14.06
CA PRO A 26 22.33 -0.02 -13.70
C PRO A 26 21.10 0.30 -14.57
N LYS A 27 21.14 -0.02 -15.87
CA LYS A 27 20.02 0.24 -16.79
C LYS A 27 18.76 -0.54 -16.36
N SER A 28 18.92 -1.83 -16.09
CA SER A 28 17.81 -2.70 -15.68
C SER A 28 17.29 -2.33 -14.29
N ASN A 29 18.20 -2.02 -13.35
CA ASN A 29 17.82 -1.63 -11.98
C ASN A 29 17.06 -0.30 -11.94
N ILE A 30 17.47 0.69 -12.75
CA ILE A 30 16.77 1.98 -12.84
C ILE A 30 15.40 1.80 -13.51
N LEU A 31 15.34 1.08 -14.65
CA LEU A 31 14.06 0.86 -15.34
C LEU A 31 13.07 0.09 -14.46
N SER A 32 13.51 -1.00 -13.85
CA SER A 32 12.67 -1.83 -12.97
C SER A 32 12.26 -1.07 -11.71
N GLY A 33 13.16 -0.31 -11.08
CA GLY A 33 12.83 0.52 -9.92
C GLY A 33 11.81 1.61 -10.25
N LEU A 34 11.94 2.27 -11.40
CA LEU A 34 11.02 3.31 -11.85
C LEU A 34 9.64 2.73 -12.20
N VAL A 35 9.59 1.59 -12.89
CA VAL A 35 8.34 0.88 -13.21
C VAL A 35 7.61 0.45 -11.93
N VAL A 36 8.35 -0.10 -10.96
CA VAL A 36 7.80 -0.47 -9.65
C VAL A 36 7.30 0.76 -8.90
N ALA A 37 8.10 1.83 -8.82
CA ALA A 37 7.70 3.04 -8.12
C ALA A 37 6.39 3.61 -8.67
N PHE A 38 6.24 3.70 -10.00
CA PHE A 38 5.00 4.16 -10.62
C PHE A 38 3.82 3.20 -10.41
N ALA A 39 4.07 1.89 -10.37
CA ALA A 39 3.02 0.92 -10.07
C ALA A 39 2.51 1.03 -8.62
N MET A 40 3.37 1.43 -7.66
CA MET A 40 3.03 1.51 -6.24
C MET A 40 2.30 2.80 -5.84
N ILE A 41 2.41 3.90 -6.62
CA ILE A 41 1.76 5.19 -6.28
C ILE A 41 0.24 5.04 -6.11
N PRO A 42 -0.50 4.43 -7.05
CA PRO A 42 -1.94 4.25 -6.89
C PRO A 42 -2.34 3.40 -5.69
N GLU A 43 -1.53 2.37 -5.41
CA GLU A 43 -1.76 1.44 -4.31
C GLU A 43 -1.64 2.16 -2.96
N ALA A 44 -0.60 2.99 -2.79
CA ALA A 44 -0.43 3.79 -1.58
C ALA A 44 -1.55 4.81 -1.36
N ILE A 45 -2.05 5.45 -2.44
CA ILE A 45 -3.18 6.39 -2.38
C ILE A 45 -4.46 5.65 -1.96
N ALA A 46 -4.77 4.52 -2.60
CA ALA A 46 -5.95 3.72 -2.29
C ALA A 46 -5.92 3.22 -0.85
N PHE A 47 -4.79 2.70 -0.36
CA PHE A 47 -4.66 2.20 1.01
C PHE A 47 -4.70 3.31 2.06
N SER A 48 -4.20 4.51 1.78
CA SER A 48 -4.40 5.68 2.66
C SER A 48 -5.89 6.01 2.81
N GLY A 49 -6.60 6.01 1.68
CA GLY A 49 -8.04 6.18 1.62
C GLY A 49 -8.86 5.02 2.18
N ILE A 50 -8.27 3.87 2.52
CA ILE A 50 -8.94 2.82 3.32
C ILE A 50 -8.65 3.06 4.82
N ALA A 51 -7.45 3.53 5.15
CA ALA A 51 -6.98 3.73 6.51
C ALA A 51 -7.58 4.98 7.20
N GLY A 52 -8.33 5.84 6.51
CA GLY A 52 -8.88 7.06 7.14
C GLY A 52 -7.96 8.27 7.09
N VAL A 53 -6.93 8.26 6.24
CA VAL A 53 -5.92 9.33 6.21
C VAL A 53 -5.74 9.95 4.84
N ASP A 54 -5.31 11.21 4.85
CA ASP A 54 -4.96 11.95 3.65
C ASP A 54 -3.93 11.15 2.81
N PRO A 55 -4.17 10.94 1.49
CA PRO A 55 -3.27 10.20 0.60
C PRO A 55 -1.79 10.62 0.67
N LYS A 56 -1.52 11.87 1.04
CA LYS A 56 -0.16 12.37 1.28
C LYS A 56 0.57 11.52 2.32
N VAL A 57 -0.09 11.11 3.40
CA VAL A 57 0.52 10.36 4.51
C VAL A 57 1.04 9.01 4.03
N GLY A 58 0.24 8.25 3.29
CA GLY A 58 0.69 6.96 2.77
C GLY A 58 1.71 7.08 1.65
N LEU A 59 1.65 8.13 0.82
CA LEU A 59 2.68 8.37 -0.21
C LEU A 59 4.05 8.68 0.43
N PHE A 60 4.09 9.56 1.44
CA PHE A 60 5.32 9.83 2.20
C PHE A 60 5.80 8.58 2.93
N GLY A 61 4.89 7.80 3.53
CA GLY A 61 5.21 6.53 4.18
C GLY A 61 5.86 5.52 3.23
N ALA A 62 5.25 5.29 2.07
CA ALA A 62 5.78 4.37 1.05
C ALA A 62 7.16 4.82 0.53
N PHE A 63 7.37 6.12 0.34
CA PHE A 63 8.66 6.68 -0.04
C PHE A 63 9.74 6.43 1.02
N CYS A 64 9.47 6.76 2.28
CA CYS A 64 10.40 6.55 3.39
C CYS A 64 10.71 5.06 3.60
N LEU A 65 9.71 4.18 3.51
CA LEU A 65 9.89 2.72 3.60
C LEU A 65 10.74 2.18 2.45
N SER A 66 10.51 2.65 1.23
CA SER A 66 11.27 2.23 0.04
C SER A 66 12.75 2.57 0.16
N ILE A 67 13.07 3.80 0.61
CA ILE A 67 14.47 4.20 0.87
C ILE A 67 15.08 3.34 1.97
N THR A 68 14.35 3.10 3.06
CA THR A 68 14.83 2.32 4.20
C THR A 68 15.17 0.88 3.76
N ILE A 69 14.30 0.23 3.00
CA ILE A 69 14.52 -1.13 2.50
C ILE A 69 15.57 -1.19 1.39
N ALA A 70 15.73 -0.15 0.58
CA ALA A 70 16.82 -0.10 -0.40
C ALA A 70 18.21 -0.18 0.27
N ILE A 71 18.35 0.36 1.48
CA ILE A 71 19.60 0.37 2.25
C ILE A 71 19.73 -0.88 3.15
N VAL A 72 18.65 -1.24 3.86
CA VAL A 72 18.66 -2.25 4.94
C VAL A 72 18.20 -3.65 4.44
N GLY A 73 17.64 -3.73 3.23
CA GLY A 73 17.07 -4.95 2.66
C GLY A 73 18.06 -6.11 2.53
N GLY A 74 17.57 -7.34 2.78
CA GLY A 74 18.42 -8.54 2.85
C GLY A 74 18.70 -9.23 1.51
N ARG A 75 17.92 -8.95 0.45
CA ARG A 75 18.01 -9.64 -0.85
C ARG A 75 17.76 -8.67 -2.01
N LYS A 76 18.51 -8.83 -3.11
CA LYS A 76 18.28 -8.12 -4.37
C LYS A 76 16.83 -8.26 -4.83
N GLY A 77 16.21 -7.15 -5.23
CA GLY A 77 14.83 -7.12 -5.74
C GLY A 77 13.74 -7.13 -4.67
N MET A 78 14.08 -6.96 -3.40
CA MET A 78 13.08 -6.75 -2.34
C MET A 78 12.45 -5.37 -2.50
N ILE A 79 11.12 -5.35 -2.61
CA ILE A 79 10.29 -4.14 -2.70
C ILE A 79 9.44 -4.08 -1.44
N THR A 80 9.18 -2.88 -0.95
CA THR A 80 8.26 -2.62 0.17
C THR A 80 7.34 -1.47 -0.20
N SER A 81 6.13 -1.49 0.34
CA SER A 81 5.16 -0.41 0.24
C SER A 81 4.11 -0.59 1.35
N ALA A 82 3.14 0.32 1.43
CA ALA A 82 1.95 0.11 2.24
C ALA A 82 1.19 -1.14 1.77
N THR A 83 0.71 -1.96 2.71
CA THR A 83 -0.05 -3.17 2.39
C THR A 83 -1.50 -3.02 2.81
N GLY A 84 -2.44 -3.58 2.04
CA GLY A 84 -3.86 -3.56 2.39
C GLY A 84 -4.16 -4.15 3.77
N SER A 85 -3.40 -5.16 4.19
CA SER A 85 -3.51 -5.76 5.54
C SER A 85 -3.25 -4.77 6.66
N THR A 86 -2.21 -3.94 6.51
CA THR A 86 -1.85 -2.95 7.53
C THR A 86 -2.79 -1.77 7.46
N ALA A 87 -3.17 -1.32 6.26
CA ALA A 87 -4.13 -0.24 6.07
C ALA A 87 -5.50 -0.52 6.75
N LEU A 88 -6.04 -1.73 6.59
CA LEU A 88 -7.31 -2.13 7.23
C LEU A 88 -7.22 -2.14 8.76
N LEU A 89 -6.08 -2.55 9.33
CA LEU A 89 -5.86 -2.48 10.78
C LEU A 89 -5.74 -1.02 11.25
N MET A 90 -5.08 -0.18 10.43
CA MET A 90 -4.90 1.24 10.72
C MET A 90 -6.24 2.00 10.71
N THR A 91 -7.23 1.60 9.91
CA THR A 91 -8.58 2.19 9.94
C THR A 91 -9.17 2.22 11.35
N GLY A 92 -9.10 1.10 12.07
CA GLY A 92 -9.61 1.02 13.45
C GLY A 92 -8.80 1.87 14.42
N LEU A 93 -7.48 1.97 14.23
CA LEU A 93 -6.61 2.78 15.07
C LEU A 93 -6.84 4.29 14.86
N VAL A 94 -7.01 4.72 13.60
CA VAL A 94 -7.34 6.12 13.25
C VAL A 94 -8.69 6.49 13.81
N ALA A 95 -9.72 5.65 13.61
CA ALA A 95 -11.05 5.88 14.17
C ALA A 95 -11.00 5.99 15.70
N TYR A 96 -10.19 5.16 16.37
CA TYR A 96 -9.98 5.27 17.80
C TYR A 96 -9.28 6.58 18.19
N GLY A 97 -8.22 6.99 17.46
CA GLY A 97 -7.52 8.27 17.71
C GLY A 97 -8.44 9.48 17.55
N GLU A 98 -9.24 9.51 16.49
CA GLU A 98 -10.22 10.58 16.23
C GLU A 98 -11.34 10.62 17.30
N SER A 99 -11.70 9.47 17.88
CA SER A 99 -12.69 9.42 18.97
C SER A 99 -12.22 10.10 20.26
N GLN A 100 -10.91 10.22 20.46
CA GLN A 100 -10.34 10.87 21.65
C GLN A 100 -10.36 12.39 21.50
N ALA A 101 -9.84 12.90 20.38
CA ALA A 101 -10.00 14.28 19.99
C ALA A 101 -9.76 14.46 18.47
N PRO A 102 -10.38 15.48 17.86
CA PRO A 102 -10.31 15.68 16.41
C PRO A 102 -8.87 15.96 15.96
N GLY A 103 -8.39 15.21 14.97
CA GLY A 103 -7.07 15.34 14.37
C GLY A 103 -5.96 14.50 15.01
N LEU A 104 -6.29 13.64 15.99
CA LEU A 104 -5.31 12.75 16.63
C LEU A 104 -5.10 11.41 15.90
N GLY A 105 -5.88 11.08 14.87
CA GLY A 105 -5.73 9.84 14.11
C GLY A 105 -4.34 9.68 13.49
N VAL A 106 -3.83 10.70 12.80
CA VAL A 106 -2.50 10.67 12.18
C VAL A 106 -1.35 10.58 13.21
N PRO A 107 -1.34 11.38 14.30
CA PRO A 107 -0.38 11.20 15.39
C PRO A 107 -0.36 9.78 15.98
N TYR A 108 -1.52 9.15 16.19
CA TYR A 108 -1.61 7.77 16.67
C TYR A 108 -0.99 6.79 15.69
N LEU A 109 -1.21 6.97 14.38
CA LEU A 109 -0.55 6.15 13.36
C LEU A 109 0.97 6.31 13.37
N ILE A 110 1.48 7.53 13.51
CA ILE A 110 2.92 7.77 13.58
C ILE A 110 3.50 7.11 14.83
N ALA A 111 2.85 7.25 15.99
CA ALA A 111 3.27 6.61 17.24
C ALA A 111 3.27 5.08 17.12
N ALA A 112 2.21 4.50 16.57
CA ALA A 112 2.13 3.07 16.31
C ALA A 112 3.18 2.60 15.28
N GLY A 113 3.47 3.40 14.25
CA GLY A 113 4.50 3.11 13.26
C GLY A 113 5.90 3.04 13.88
N ILE A 114 6.24 4.01 14.75
CA ILE A 114 7.50 4.01 15.50
C ILE A 114 7.58 2.79 16.41
N LEU A 115 6.52 2.51 17.18
CA LEU A 115 6.45 1.35 18.06
C LEU A 115 6.61 0.04 17.28
N THR A 116 5.94 -0.07 16.14
CA THR A 116 6.03 -1.24 15.24
C THR A 116 7.46 -1.39 14.72
N GLY A 117 8.13 -0.30 14.33
CA GLY A 117 9.53 -0.32 13.92
C GLY A 117 10.47 -0.81 15.02
N ILE A 118 10.25 -0.38 16.27
CA ILE A 118 11.01 -0.87 17.43
C ILE A 118 10.80 -2.37 17.62
N PHE A 119 9.54 -2.84 17.56
CA PHE A 119 9.25 -4.28 17.65
C PHE A 119 9.82 -5.08 16.49
N GLN A 120 9.81 -4.55 15.26
CA GLN A 120 10.42 -5.20 14.10
C GLN A 120 11.93 -5.40 14.30
N ILE A 121 12.63 -4.38 14.81
CA ILE A 121 14.08 -4.49 15.11
C ILE A 121 14.32 -5.51 16.23
N LEU A 122 13.52 -5.46 17.29
CA LEU A 122 13.62 -6.39 18.43
C LEU A 122 13.40 -7.84 17.98
N TRP A 123 12.35 -8.10 17.19
CA TRP A 123 12.05 -9.43 16.66
C TRP A 123 13.09 -9.90 15.64
N GLY A 124 13.65 -8.98 14.86
CA GLY A 124 14.80 -9.25 14.00
C GLY A 124 16.02 -9.73 14.79
N TYR A 125 16.29 -9.09 15.93
CA TYR A 125 17.38 -9.49 16.84
C TYR A 125 17.11 -10.87 17.49
N LEU A 126 15.88 -11.11 17.94
CA LEU A 126 15.45 -12.40 18.51
C LEU A 126 15.32 -13.53 17.46
N ARG A 127 15.52 -13.23 16.18
CA ARG A 127 15.40 -14.15 15.04
C ARG A 127 14.03 -14.83 14.94
N LEU A 128 12.98 -14.12 15.34
CA LEU A 128 11.58 -14.61 15.31
C LEU A 128 11.07 -14.92 13.89
N ALA A 129 11.79 -14.49 12.86
CA ALA A 129 11.54 -14.89 11.49
C ALA A 129 11.56 -16.42 11.27
N TYR A 130 12.35 -17.18 12.05
CA TYR A 130 12.37 -18.64 11.93
C TYR A 130 11.07 -19.27 12.44
N GLN A 131 10.45 -18.65 13.44
CA GLN A 131 9.24 -19.13 14.10
C GLN A 131 8.01 -18.98 13.19
N MET A 132 8.07 -18.07 12.19
CA MET A 132 7.02 -17.95 11.17
C MET A 132 6.83 -19.25 10.36
N ARG A 133 7.82 -20.15 10.32
CA ARG A 133 7.68 -21.47 9.69
C ARG A 133 6.65 -22.37 10.38
N PHE A 134 6.33 -22.09 11.65
CA PHE A 134 5.35 -22.86 12.42
C PHE A 134 3.92 -22.34 12.28
N VAL A 135 3.70 -21.24 11.54
CA VAL A 135 2.34 -20.74 11.27
C VAL A 135 1.68 -21.69 10.25
N PRO A 136 0.53 -22.32 10.59
CA PRO A 136 -0.14 -23.22 9.66
C PRO A 136 -0.59 -22.50 8.39
N THR A 137 -0.41 -23.13 7.23
CA THR A 137 -0.83 -22.57 5.93
C THR A 137 -2.33 -22.30 5.85
N GLY A 138 -3.15 -23.06 6.59
CA GLY A 138 -4.58 -22.83 6.72
C GLY A 138 -4.92 -21.48 7.37
N VAL A 139 -4.14 -21.04 8.36
CA VAL A 139 -4.33 -19.72 9.01
C VAL A 139 -3.97 -18.60 8.06
N LEU A 140 -2.86 -18.74 7.33
CA LEU A 140 -2.45 -17.77 6.30
C LEU A 140 -3.51 -17.65 5.19
N SER A 141 -4.04 -18.77 4.71
CA SER A 141 -5.11 -18.80 3.70
C SER A 141 -6.40 -18.13 4.21
N GLY A 142 -6.82 -18.48 5.44
CA GLY A 142 -7.99 -17.85 6.08
C GLY A 142 -7.82 -16.34 6.25
N PHE A 143 -6.64 -15.90 6.69
CA PHE A 143 -6.30 -14.49 6.84
C PHE A 143 -6.36 -13.74 5.49
N VAL A 144 -5.76 -14.28 4.43
CA VAL A 144 -5.78 -13.66 3.10
C VAL A 144 -7.20 -13.62 2.52
N ASN A 145 -8.02 -14.65 2.71
CA ASN A 145 -9.42 -14.66 2.28
C ASN A 145 -10.24 -13.60 3.02
N ALA A 146 -10.07 -13.47 4.35
CA ALA A 146 -10.71 -12.43 5.13
C ALA A 146 -10.29 -11.04 4.66
N LEU A 147 -8.99 -10.83 4.42
CA LEU A 147 -8.46 -9.58 3.88
C LEU A 147 -9.06 -9.26 2.51
N ALA A 148 -9.18 -10.23 1.61
CA ALA A 148 -9.79 -10.03 0.30
C ALA A 148 -11.26 -9.58 0.42
N LEU A 149 -12.03 -10.20 1.32
CA LEU A 149 -13.40 -9.79 1.60
C LEU A 149 -13.47 -8.38 2.23
N LEU A 150 -12.56 -8.04 3.13
CA LEU A 150 -12.49 -6.71 3.73
C LEU A 150 -12.12 -5.62 2.72
N ILE A 151 -11.16 -5.88 1.83
CA ILE A 151 -10.84 -4.96 0.73
C ILE A 151 -12.05 -4.81 -0.18
N PHE A 152 -12.68 -5.92 -0.58
CA PHE A 152 -13.88 -5.88 -1.42
C PHE A 152 -15.00 -5.07 -0.77
N GLN A 153 -15.26 -5.30 0.52
CA GLN A 153 -16.24 -4.52 1.30
C GLN A 153 -15.86 -3.04 1.35
N ALA A 154 -14.58 -2.73 1.52
CA ALA A 154 -14.08 -1.36 1.52
C ALA A 154 -14.12 -0.68 0.14
N GLN A 155 -14.44 -1.40 -0.95
CA GLN A 155 -14.65 -0.84 -2.30
C GLN A 155 -16.14 -0.61 -2.65
N LEU A 156 -17.09 -1.23 -1.93
CA LEU A 156 -18.53 -1.14 -2.24
C LEU A 156 -19.09 0.29 -2.10
N PRO A 157 -18.77 1.05 -1.03
CA PRO A 157 -19.24 2.43 -0.91
C PRO A 157 -18.79 3.33 -2.06
N GLN A 158 -17.59 3.14 -2.61
CA GLN A 158 -17.08 3.92 -3.74
C GLN A 158 -17.84 3.63 -5.04
N LEU A 159 -18.49 2.46 -5.16
CA LEU A 159 -19.34 2.12 -6.30
C LEU A 159 -20.79 2.65 -6.16
N GLY A 160 -21.10 3.32 -5.04
CA GLY A 160 -22.47 3.75 -4.70
C GLY A 160 -23.36 2.60 -4.20
N ILE A 161 -22.79 1.42 -3.95
CA ILE A 161 -23.50 0.28 -3.34
C ILE A 161 -23.35 0.39 -1.82
N GLY A 162 -24.19 1.20 -1.19
CA GLY A 162 -24.28 1.30 0.26
C GLY A 162 -25.23 0.26 0.85
N ILE A 163 -24.72 -0.71 1.60
CA ILE A 163 -25.53 -1.52 2.52
C ILE A 163 -25.92 -0.59 3.67
N LYS A 164 -27.15 -0.06 3.69
CA LYS A 164 -27.65 0.85 4.75
C LYS A 164 -27.86 0.20 6.11
N GLU A 165 -27.53 -1.08 6.27
CA GLU A 165 -27.74 -1.83 7.52
C GLU A 165 -26.57 -2.75 7.83
N SER A 166 -25.53 -2.27 8.51
CA SER A 166 -24.87 -3.07 9.54
C SER A 166 -23.93 -2.24 10.40
N LYS A 167 -24.35 -2.05 11.66
CA LYS A 167 -23.50 -1.67 12.80
C LYS A 167 -22.38 -2.69 13.00
N GLY A 168 -21.35 -2.60 12.18
CA GLY A 168 -20.10 -3.34 12.28
C GLY A 168 -18.92 -2.39 12.44
N LEU A 169 -17.79 -2.91 12.91
CA LEU A 169 -16.54 -2.21 13.28
C LEU A 169 -15.90 -1.30 12.20
N VAL A 170 -16.54 -1.13 11.04
CA VAL A 170 -16.06 -0.39 9.85
C VAL A 170 -16.99 0.80 9.52
N GLU A 171 -18.02 1.08 10.32
CA GLU A 171 -19.13 1.98 9.92
C GLU A 171 -18.91 3.48 10.14
N GLN A 172 -17.71 3.96 10.48
CA GLN A 172 -17.49 5.40 10.60
C GLN A 172 -16.27 5.85 9.80
N THR A 173 -16.52 6.84 8.93
CA THR A 173 -15.60 7.91 8.49
C THR A 173 -15.05 7.84 7.07
N LEU A 174 -15.35 6.82 6.25
CA LEU A 174 -14.66 6.73 4.96
C LEU A 174 -15.56 6.73 3.73
N SER A 175 -15.49 7.87 3.05
CA SER A 175 -15.90 8.16 1.68
C SER A 175 -17.25 8.86 1.55
N GLN A 176 -17.22 10.04 0.93
CA GLN A 176 -18.35 10.62 0.24
C GLN A 176 -18.90 9.56 -0.73
N SER A 177 -19.98 8.89 -0.33
CA SER A 177 -20.69 7.97 -1.22
C SER A 177 -21.17 8.77 -2.44
N PRO A 178 -20.97 8.27 -3.67
CA PRO A 178 -21.43 8.99 -4.86
C PRO A 178 -22.93 9.27 -4.76
N VAL A 179 -23.32 10.51 -5.05
CA VAL A 179 -24.73 10.92 -5.05
C VAL A 179 -25.46 10.12 -6.14
N ASN A 180 -26.74 9.81 -5.99
CA ASN A 180 -27.53 8.99 -6.93
C ASN A 180 -27.33 9.36 -8.42
N SER A 181 -27.12 10.65 -8.72
CA SER A 181 -26.86 11.16 -10.08
C SER A 181 -25.47 10.82 -10.64
N GLN A 182 -24.48 10.58 -9.77
CA GLN A 182 -23.09 10.29 -10.11
C GLN A 182 -22.83 8.79 -10.30
N ILE A 183 -23.68 7.92 -9.72
CA ILE A 183 -23.53 6.46 -9.76
C ILE A 183 -23.35 5.93 -11.21
N PRO A 184 -24.20 6.28 -12.20
CA PRO A 184 -24.03 5.77 -13.56
C PRO A 184 -22.67 6.14 -14.18
N VAL A 185 -22.17 7.34 -13.89
CA VAL A 185 -20.88 7.83 -14.39
C VAL A 185 -19.73 7.04 -13.74
N VAL A 186 -19.81 6.79 -12.44
CA VAL A 186 -18.82 5.96 -11.71
C VAL A 186 -18.75 4.56 -12.32
N TRP A 187 -19.89 3.91 -12.58
CA TRP A 187 -19.92 2.57 -13.20
C TRP A 187 -19.33 2.56 -14.61
N ILE A 188 -19.59 3.59 -15.42
CA ILE A 188 -18.97 3.73 -16.76
C ILE A 188 -17.45 3.85 -16.63
N LEU A 189 -16.95 4.69 -15.73
CA LEU A 189 -15.52 4.87 -15.50
C LEU A 189 -14.86 3.60 -14.95
N VAL A 190 -15.54 2.86 -14.08
CA VAL A 190 -15.07 1.57 -13.55
C VAL A 190 -14.96 0.53 -14.67
N ILE A 191 -16.00 0.37 -15.49
CA ILE A 191 -15.97 -0.54 -16.64
C ILE A 191 -14.83 -0.17 -17.59
N LEU A 192 -14.69 1.12 -17.91
CA LEU A 192 -13.60 1.62 -18.73
C LEU A 192 -12.22 1.30 -18.12
N GLY A 193 -12.06 1.51 -16.81
CA GLY A 193 -10.85 1.17 -16.07
C GLY A 193 -10.53 -0.31 -16.14
N LEU A 194 -11.51 -1.20 -15.94
CA LEU A 194 -11.34 -2.64 -16.06
C LEU A 194 -10.95 -3.05 -17.49
N VAL A 195 -11.58 -2.44 -18.50
CA VAL A 195 -11.21 -2.66 -19.91
C VAL A 195 -9.75 -2.28 -20.18
N ILE A 196 -9.28 -1.16 -19.63
CA ILE A 196 -7.86 -0.76 -19.76
C ILE A 196 -6.96 -1.76 -19.02
N ILE A 197 -7.27 -2.08 -17.76
CA ILE A 197 -6.44 -2.94 -16.92
C ILE A 197 -6.26 -4.34 -17.51
N TYR A 198 -7.34 -4.95 -18.04
CA TYR A 198 -7.31 -6.30 -18.60
C TYR A 198 -7.03 -6.35 -20.11
N GLY A 199 -7.39 -5.31 -20.86
CA GLY A 199 -7.22 -5.24 -22.31
C GLY A 199 -5.84 -4.77 -22.73
N LEU A 200 -5.32 -3.70 -22.13
CA LEU A 200 -4.05 -3.10 -22.49
C LEU A 200 -2.81 -4.01 -22.36
N PRO A 201 -2.66 -4.88 -21.34
CA PRO A 201 -1.49 -5.77 -21.25
C PRO A 201 -1.42 -6.81 -22.40
N LYS A 202 -2.51 -6.99 -23.17
CA LYS A 202 -2.50 -7.81 -24.39
C LYS A 202 -1.85 -7.08 -25.57
N ILE A 203 -1.78 -5.75 -25.54
CA ILE A 203 -1.22 -4.91 -26.61
C ILE A 203 0.21 -4.47 -26.25
N THR A 204 0.42 -4.00 -25.02
CA THR A 204 1.72 -3.49 -24.57
C THR A 204 2.04 -3.95 -23.14
N LYS A 205 3.27 -4.39 -22.89
CA LYS A 205 3.73 -4.86 -21.55
C LYS A 205 4.76 -3.93 -20.88
N VAL A 206 5.09 -2.80 -21.51
CA VAL A 206 6.18 -1.92 -21.08
C VAL A 206 5.79 -1.08 -19.86
N VAL A 207 4.52 -0.70 -19.75
CA VAL A 207 4.02 0.19 -18.71
C VAL A 207 2.93 -0.55 -17.91
N PRO A 208 2.89 -0.41 -16.56
CA PRO A 208 1.83 -0.96 -15.73
C PRO A 208 0.45 -0.49 -16.20
N SER A 209 -0.48 -1.42 -16.44
CA SER A 209 -1.82 -1.08 -16.96
C SER A 209 -2.65 -0.26 -15.96
N GLN A 210 -2.38 -0.43 -14.66
CA GLN A 210 -3.01 0.35 -13.59
C GLN A 210 -2.69 1.84 -13.68
N LEU A 211 -1.43 2.18 -13.99
CA LEU A 211 -1.01 3.58 -14.15
C LEU A 211 -1.73 4.24 -15.33
N ILE A 212 -1.81 3.51 -16.45
CA ILE A 212 -2.47 4.01 -17.66
C ILE A 212 -3.97 4.19 -17.42
N ALA A 213 -4.62 3.25 -16.75
CA ALA A 213 -6.02 3.36 -16.40
C ALA A 213 -6.30 4.65 -15.59
N ILE A 214 -5.46 4.96 -14.60
CA ILE A 214 -5.61 6.15 -13.78
C ILE A 214 -5.42 7.42 -14.61
N VAL A 215 -4.33 7.52 -15.38
CA VAL A 215 -4.06 8.69 -16.22
C VAL A 215 -5.20 8.94 -17.20
N VAL A 216 -5.68 7.90 -17.89
CA VAL A 216 -6.76 8.00 -18.87
C VAL A 216 -8.09 8.40 -18.21
N ILE A 217 -8.46 7.76 -17.09
CA ILE A 217 -9.70 8.11 -16.37
C ILE A 217 -9.64 9.53 -15.83
N THR A 218 -8.51 9.95 -15.27
CA THR A 218 -8.31 11.33 -14.78
C THR A 218 -8.45 12.34 -15.92
N LEU A 219 -7.82 12.09 -17.08
CA LEU A 219 -7.96 12.97 -18.24
C LEU A 219 -9.40 13.08 -18.72
N ILE A 220 -10.12 11.95 -18.81
CA ILE A 220 -11.53 11.93 -19.21
C ILE A 220 -12.37 12.72 -18.21
N SER A 221 -12.17 12.50 -16.90
CA SER A 221 -12.89 13.22 -15.85
C SER A 221 -12.68 14.74 -15.94
N ILE A 222 -11.46 15.21 -16.18
CA ILE A 222 -11.14 16.63 -16.28
C ILE A 222 -11.71 17.23 -17.58
N ILE A 223 -11.52 16.57 -18.73
CA ILE A 223 -11.96 17.08 -20.04
C ILE A 223 -13.48 17.21 -20.10
N PHE A 224 -14.21 16.23 -19.57
CA PHE A 224 -15.67 16.22 -19.57
C PHE A 224 -16.28 16.89 -18.32
N ASN A 225 -15.45 17.43 -17.43
CA ASN A 225 -15.86 18.08 -16.18
C ASN A 225 -16.86 17.21 -15.38
N LEU A 226 -16.54 15.91 -15.28
CA LEU A 226 -17.41 14.94 -14.63
C LEU A 226 -17.38 15.18 -13.12
N ASP A 227 -18.55 15.40 -12.54
CA ASP A 227 -18.74 15.50 -11.08
C ASP A 227 -18.65 14.10 -10.45
N VAL A 228 -17.43 13.67 -10.15
CA VAL A 228 -17.13 12.38 -9.52
C VAL A 228 -16.23 12.57 -8.29
N PRO A 229 -16.38 11.73 -7.25
CA PRO A 229 -15.52 11.81 -6.06
C PRO A 229 -14.04 11.73 -6.43
N THR A 230 -13.24 12.68 -5.93
CA THR A 230 -11.80 12.74 -6.24
C THR A 230 -10.94 12.23 -5.10
N VAL A 231 -9.76 11.69 -5.43
CA VAL A 231 -8.79 11.25 -4.42
C VAL A 231 -8.28 12.40 -3.54
N SER A 232 -8.39 13.66 -4.00
CA SER A 232 -8.01 14.84 -3.20
C SER A 232 -8.97 15.11 -2.04
N ASP A 233 -10.17 14.53 -2.07
CA ASP A 233 -11.20 14.73 -1.05
C ASP A 233 -11.25 13.58 -0.02
N LEU A 234 -10.45 12.53 -0.21
CA LEU A 234 -10.36 11.37 0.70
C LEU A 234 -9.68 11.67 2.06
N GLY A 235 -9.13 12.87 2.24
CA GLY A 235 -8.41 13.28 3.46
C GLY A 235 -8.97 14.52 4.16
N LYS A 236 -10.20 14.93 3.84
CA LYS A 236 -10.89 16.08 4.43
C LYS A 236 -12.01 15.65 5.37
#